data_AF-A0A845K2B8-F1
#
_entry.id   AF-A0A845K2B8-F1
#
_cell.length_a   1.000
_cell.length_b   1.000
_cell.length_c   1.000
_cell.angle_alpha   90.00
_cell.angle_beta   90.00
_cell.angle_gamma   90.00
#
_symmetry.space_group_name_H-M   'P 1'
#
loop_
_entity.id
_entity.type
_entity.pdbx_description
1 polymer ?
#
loop_
_entity_poly.entity_id
_entity_poly.type
_entity_poly.pdbx_seq_one_letter_code
_entity_poly.pdbx_strand_id
1 'polypeptide(L)'
;MRKKNRSAEEALSMIDSVAGLIEIGRNFETLAAKFSEDIKSKHNGGYIGYFAINQYEPSFEDAAFGLTEDGSYSEPVESSLGFHIIKRISKRDVNDKDRLRKRIQARINNNDRFEIAETKMIEDVKTEAGFKEDPLMLKRFSTALDGGFYSYKWQTPSYDEGMVLFELDGKEYDLNAFADYCKSNVRERLKFNKSKNPAEAAEEMYATYVKDIAMKYEEANLENKYSDFRSLMREYSEGILLFEITKQEVWDKASQDSLG
;
A
#
# COMPACT_ATOMS: atom_id res chain seq x y z
N MET A 1 16.14 6.74 25.20
CA MET A 1 17.09 7.79 25.65
C MET A 1 17.06 8.92 24.64
N ARG A 2 16.79 10.19 24.98
CA ARG A 2 16.72 11.27 23.98
C ARG A 2 18.06 11.95 23.76
N LYS A 3 18.39 12.25 22.50
CA LYS A 3 19.56 13.06 22.12
C LYS A 3 19.52 14.50 22.63
N LYS A 4 18.35 15.00 23.05
CA LYS A 4 18.16 16.40 23.45
C LYS A 4 18.69 16.73 24.87
N ASN A 5 18.93 15.71 25.70
CA ASN A 5 19.31 15.88 27.10
C ASN A 5 20.71 15.33 27.45
N ARG A 6 21.40 14.67 26.50
CA ARG A 6 22.70 13.99 26.68
C ARG A 6 23.48 13.92 25.37
N SER A 7 24.80 13.69 25.44
CA SER A 7 25.58 13.39 24.23
C SER A 7 25.14 12.06 23.60
N ALA A 8 25.38 11.87 22.31
CA ALA A 8 25.03 10.62 21.62
C ALA A 8 25.74 9.40 22.25
N GLU A 9 27.01 9.57 22.65
CA GLU A 9 27.80 8.54 23.33
C GLU A 9 27.24 8.17 24.71
N GLU A 10 26.79 9.15 25.49
CA GLU A 10 26.15 8.92 26.78
C GLU A 10 24.82 8.17 26.62
N ALA A 11 24.04 8.54 25.60
CA ALA A 11 22.76 7.88 25.30
C ALA A 11 22.96 6.44 24.82
N LEU A 12 24.01 6.18 24.04
CA LEU A 12 24.41 4.85 23.59
C LEU A 12 24.87 3.98 24.77
N SER A 13 25.83 4.46 25.56
CA SER A 13 26.33 3.72 26.73
C SER A 13 25.22 3.37 27.73
N MET A 14 24.26 4.27 27.91
CA MET A 14 23.14 4.05 28.79
C MET A 14 22.16 3.00 28.23
N ILE A 15 21.88 3.02 26.92
CA ILE A 15 20.98 2.03 26.33
C ILE A 15 21.63 0.64 26.29
N ASP A 16 22.94 0.56 26.04
CA ASP A 16 23.69 -0.69 26.11
C ASP A 16 23.66 -1.29 27.52
N SER A 17 23.79 -0.43 28.54
CA SER A 17 23.64 -0.85 29.94
C SER A 17 22.23 -1.39 30.23
N VAL A 18 21.19 -0.79 29.63
CA VAL A 18 19.81 -1.28 29.77
C VAL A 18 19.60 -2.59 29.01
N ALA A 19 20.19 -2.74 27.82
CA ALA A 19 20.16 -3.98 27.05
C ALA A 19 20.77 -5.14 27.85
N GLY A 20 21.95 -4.93 28.44
CA GLY A 20 22.59 -5.94 29.31
C GLY A 20 21.75 -6.28 30.55
N LEU A 21 20.98 -5.32 31.10
CA LEU A 21 20.04 -5.61 32.19
C LEU A 21 18.84 -6.47 31.74
N ILE A 22 18.38 -6.29 30.50
CA ILE A 22 17.30 -7.10 29.92
C ILE A 22 17.79 -8.54 29.70
N GLU A 23 19.01 -8.72 29.19
CA GLU A 23 19.62 -10.05 28.95
C GLU A 23 19.73 -10.88 30.23
N ILE A 24 20.06 -10.26 31.37
CA ILE A 24 20.09 -10.94 32.68
C ILE A 24 18.70 -11.15 33.31
N GLY A 25 17.63 -10.90 32.55
CA GLY A 25 16.24 -11.18 32.95
C GLY A 25 15.59 -10.10 33.83
N ARG A 26 16.07 -8.85 33.81
CA ARG A 26 15.36 -7.77 34.52
C ARG A 26 14.04 -7.43 33.82
N ASN A 27 13.04 -7.10 34.61
CA ASN A 27 11.72 -6.74 34.12
C ASN A 27 11.77 -5.45 33.27
N PHE A 28 11.34 -5.55 32.01
CA PHE A 28 11.39 -4.46 31.03
C PHE A 28 10.53 -3.27 31.46
N GLU A 29 9.33 -3.52 31.99
CA GLU A 29 8.39 -2.48 32.37
C GLU A 29 8.97 -1.59 33.50
N THR A 30 9.73 -2.20 34.41
CA THR A 30 10.47 -1.51 35.48
C THR A 30 11.63 -0.69 34.93
N LEU A 31 12.38 -1.24 33.97
CA LEU A 31 13.47 -0.52 33.30
C LEU A 31 12.93 0.66 32.49
N ALA A 32 11.81 0.48 31.78
CA ALA A 32 11.14 1.54 31.04
C ALA A 32 10.65 2.66 31.98
N ALA A 33 10.05 2.33 33.13
CA ALA A 33 9.63 3.33 34.10
C ALA A 33 10.81 4.15 34.67
N LYS A 34 11.97 3.53 34.82
CA LYS A 34 13.16 4.15 35.43
C LYS A 34 14.02 4.92 34.44
N PHE A 35 14.19 4.40 33.22
CA PHE A 35 15.18 4.89 32.24
C PHE A 35 14.56 5.45 30.96
N SER A 36 13.27 5.23 30.70
CA SER A 36 12.63 5.82 29.52
C SER A 36 12.42 7.32 29.71
N GLU A 37 12.80 8.06 28.68
CA GLU A 37 12.58 9.51 28.57
C GLU A 37 11.29 9.85 27.81
N ASP A 38 10.55 8.84 27.34
CA ASP A 38 9.23 9.07 26.77
C ASP A 38 8.18 9.24 27.87
N ILE A 39 7.81 10.50 28.12
CA ILE A 39 6.83 10.89 29.14
C ILE A 39 5.47 10.21 28.92
N LYS A 40 5.10 9.92 27.65
CA LYS A 40 3.79 9.33 27.33
C LYS A 40 3.69 7.87 27.74
N SER A 41 4.75 7.08 27.51
CA SER A 41 4.73 5.64 27.73
C SER A 41 5.44 5.20 29.01
N LYS A 42 6.38 5.98 29.56
CA LYS A 42 7.20 5.55 30.71
C LYS A 42 6.38 5.14 31.93
N HIS A 43 5.27 5.84 32.19
CA HIS A 43 4.41 5.57 33.34
C HIS A 43 3.57 4.30 33.17
N ASN A 44 3.47 3.79 31.94
CA ASN A 44 2.76 2.56 31.60
C ASN A 44 3.74 1.47 31.14
N GLY A 45 4.93 1.41 31.74
CA GLY A 45 5.95 0.40 31.43
C GLY A 45 6.48 0.44 29.99
N GLY A 46 6.36 1.58 29.30
CA GLY A 46 6.75 1.72 27.89
C GLY A 46 5.69 1.25 26.89
N TYR A 47 4.46 0.95 27.34
CA TYR A 47 3.41 0.46 26.45
C TYR A 47 2.84 1.58 25.55
N ILE A 48 2.94 1.37 24.23
CA ILE A 48 2.47 2.31 23.19
C ILE A 48 1.19 1.85 22.48
N GLY A 49 0.66 0.67 22.80
CA GLY A 49 -0.50 0.10 22.13
C GLY A 49 -0.20 -0.52 20.76
N TYR A 50 -1.25 -0.90 20.04
CA TYR A 50 -1.13 -1.36 18.65
C TYR A 50 -0.94 -0.17 17.73
N PHE A 51 0.04 -0.27 16.85
CA PHE A 51 0.27 0.69 15.79
C PHE A 51 0.37 0.00 14.44
N ALA A 52 0.17 0.78 13.38
CA ALA A 52 0.34 0.35 12.00
C ALA A 52 1.57 1.02 11.38
N ILE A 53 1.96 0.55 10.20
CA ILE A 53 3.05 1.15 9.41
C ILE A 53 2.70 2.62 9.10
N ASN A 54 3.72 3.48 8.99
CA ASN A 54 3.64 4.94 8.84
C ASN A 54 3.03 5.70 10.03
N GLN A 55 3.14 5.15 11.24
CA GLN A 55 2.75 5.81 12.48
C GLN A 55 3.95 6.35 13.28
N TYR A 56 5.13 5.76 13.10
CA TYR A 56 6.40 6.14 13.72
C TYR A 56 7.51 6.31 12.68
N GLU A 57 8.70 6.71 13.13
CA GLU A 57 9.87 6.89 12.25
C GLU A 57 10.33 5.54 11.67
N PRO A 58 10.79 5.47 10.40
CA PRO A 58 11.13 4.21 9.74
C PRO A 58 12.06 3.30 10.54
N SER A 59 13.13 3.84 11.13
CA SER A 59 14.07 3.02 11.91
C SER A 59 13.43 2.34 13.12
N PHE A 60 12.44 2.97 13.76
CA PHE A 60 11.68 2.38 14.85
C PHE A 60 10.71 1.32 14.35
N GLU A 61 10.02 1.60 13.24
CA GLU A 61 9.07 0.65 12.64
C GLU A 61 9.77 -0.62 12.16
N ASP A 62 10.85 -0.49 11.41
CA ASP A 62 11.63 -1.62 10.89
C ASP A 62 12.09 -2.55 12.03
N ALA A 63 12.61 -1.97 13.11
CA ALA A 63 13.04 -2.75 14.25
C ALA A 63 11.88 -3.39 15.03
N ALA A 64 10.72 -2.75 15.09
CA ALA A 64 9.55 -3.31 15.75
C ALA A 64 8.88 -4.44 14.94
N PHE A 65 8.78 -4.26 13.63
CA PHE A 65 8.18 -5.23 12.71
C PHE A 65 9.13 -6.40 12.40
N GLY A 66 10.44 -6.19 12.47
CA GLY A 66 11.46 -7.23 12.36
C GLY A 66 11.49 -8.24 13.54
N LEU A 67 10.82 -7.93 14.66
CA LEU A 67 10.67 -8.88 15.77
C LEU A 67 9.70 -10.00 15.37
N THR A 68 10.17 -11.25 15.40
CA THR A 68 9.43 -12.44 14.94
C THR A 68 8.64 -13.15 16.05
N GLU A 69 9.00 -12.97 17.32
CA GLU A 69 8.39 -13.67 18.46
C GLU A 69 7.77 -12.71 19.49
N ASP A 70 6.65 -13.11 20.11
CA ASP A 70 6.05 -12.32 21.18
C ASP A 70 6.91 -12.45 22.44
N GLY A 71 7.29 -11.32 23.01
CA GLY A 71 8.23 -11.23 24.12
C GLY A 71 9.68 -10.96 23.70
N SER A 72 10.02 -11.00 22.40
CA SER A 72 11.37 -10.70 21.93
C SER A 72 11.70 -9.20 22.03
N TYR A 73 13.00 -8.92 22.07
CA TYR A 73 13.56 -7.58 22.18
C TYR A 73 14.35 -7.22 20.93
N SER A 74 14.34 -5.96 20.54
CA SER A 74 15.23 -5.43 19.51
C SER A 74 16.62 -5.13 20.09
N GLU A 75 17.61 -5.08 19.20
CA GLU A 75 18.85 -4.36 19.47
C GLU A 75 18.59 -2.86 19.71
N PRO A 76 19.55 -2.10 20.28
CA PRO A 76 19.45 -0.66 20.37
C PRO A 76 19.25 0.01 19.00
N VAL A 77 18.12 0.69 18.84
CA VAL A 77 17.71 1.35 17.59
C VAL A 77 17.94 2.85 17.69
N GLU A 78 18.64 3.42 16.72
CA GLU A 78 18.80 4.86 16.60
C GLU A 78 17.64 5.50 15.81
N SER A 79 17.14 6.62 16.32
CA SER A 79 16.12 7.46 15.67
C SER A 79 16.47 8.93 15.81
N SER A 80 15.71 9.80 15.15
CA SER A 80 15.78 11.26 15.33
C SER A 80 15.61 11.69 16.79
N LEU A 81 14.78 10.97 17.55
CA LEU A 81 14.53 11.26 18.97
C LEU A 81 15.65 10.78 19.88
N GLY A 82 16.39 9.76 19.48
CA GLY A 82 17.48 9.12 20.22
C GLY A 82 17.43 7.60 20.12
N PHE A 83 17.86 6.89 21.16
CA PHE A 83 17.98 5.43 21.15
C PHE A 83 16.81 4.73 21.84
N HIS A 84 16.38 3.59 21.28
CA HIS A 84 15.25 2.79 21.74
C HIS A 84 15.59 1.30 21.83
N ILE A 85 14.96 0.61 22.77
CA ILE A 85 14.86 -0.86 22.79
C ILE A 85 13.37 -1.18 22.74
N ILE A 86 12.99 -2.08 21.83
CA ILE A 86 11.60 -2.38 21.53
C ILE A 86 11.32 -3.81 22.01
N LYS A 87 10.19 -4.02 22.69
CA LYS A 87 9.69 -5.34 23.08
C LYS A 87 8.40 -5.63 22.32
N ARG A 88 8.34 -6.75 21.60
CA ARG A 88 7.08 -7.17 20.97
C ARG A 88 6.17 -7.79 22.02
N ILE A 89 4.93 -7.31 22.14
CA ILE A 89 3.95 -7.87 23.08
C ILE A 89 3.02 -8.85 22.39
N SER A 90 2.43 -8.43 21.28
CA SER A 90 1.58 -9.28 20.45
C SER A 90 1.46 -8.73 19.04
N LYS A 91 1.33 -9.61 18.05
CA LYS A 91 0.98 -9.26 16.68
C LYS A 91 -0.49 -9.60 16.43
N ARG A 92 -1.28 -8.63 15.93
CA ARG A 92 -2.63 -8.93 15.45
C ARG A 92 -2.56 -9.62 14.11
N ASP A 93 -3.18 -10.79 14.03
CA ASP A 93 -3.27 -11.53 12.80
C ASP A 93 -4.25 -10.84 11.83
N VAL A 94 -3.81 -10.60 10.60
CA VAL A 94 -4.58 -9.88 9.58
C VAL A 94 -5.40 -10.91 8.78
N ASN A 95 -6.21 -11.70 9.48
CA ASN A 95 -6.94 -12.81 8.85
C ASN A 95 -8.22 -12.39 8.11
N ASP A 96 -8.52 -11.10 8.01
CA ASP A 96 -9.65 -10.62 7.22
C ASP A 96 -9.23 -9.46 6.31
N LYS A 97 -8.44 -9.82 5.28
CA LYS A 97 -8.01 -8.93 4.20
C LYS A 97 -9.18 -8.15 3.61
N ASP A 98 -10.36 -8.78 3.48
CA ASP A 98 -11.54 -8.15 2.89
C ASP A 98 -12.15 -7.09 3.80
N ARG A 99 -12.25 -7.34 5.11
CA ARG A 99 -12.68 -6.30 6.07
C ARG A 99 -11.66 -5.17 6.16
N LEU A 100 -10.37 -5.47 6.16
CA LEU A 100 -9.32 -4.46 6.20
C LEU A 100 -9.35 -3.59 4.95
N ARG A 101 -9.42 -4.22 3.76
CA ARG A 101 -9.56 -3.54 2.47
C ARG A 101 -10.77 -2.64 2.46
N LYS A 102 -11.96 -3.12 2.86
CA LYS A 102 -13.18 -2.30 2.93
C LYS A 102 -13.04 -1.11 3.88
N ARG A 103 -12.41 -1.29 5.05
CA ARG A 103 -12.21 -0.20 6.03
C ARG A 103 -11.22 0.85 5.54
N ILE A 104 -10.14 0.41 4.89
CA ILE A 104 -9.14 1.30 4.28
C ILE A 104 -9.79 2.05 3.11
N GLN A 105 -10.49 1.35 2.21
CA GLN A 105 -11.21 1.94 1.08
C GLN A 105 -12.22 3.01 1.53
N ALA A 106 -12.98 2.75 2.59
CA ALA A 106 -13.95 3.72 3.13
C ALA A 106 -13.29 4.98 3.74
N ARG A 107 -12.05 4.87 4.25
CA ARG A 107 -11.29 6.03 4.75
C ARG A 107 -10.64 6.83 3.63
N ILE A 108 -10.26 6.15 2.56
CA ILE A 108 -9.64 6.75 1.38
C ILE A 108 -10.67 7.52 0.55
N ASN A 109 -11.82 6.91 0.27
CA ASN A 109 -12.82 7.45 -0.65
C ASN A 109 -13.60 8.69 -0.13
N ASN A 110 -13.47 9.07 1.14
CA ASN A 110 -14.31 10.09 1.79
C ASN A 110 -13.63 11.47 1.96
N ASN A 111 -12.46 11.70 1.37
CA ASN A 111 -11.73 12.96 1.54
C ASN A 111 -11.42 13.61 0.19
N ASP A 112 -11.78 14.89 0.02
CA ASP A 112 -11.40 15.71 -1.14
C ASP A 112 -9.87 15.72 -1.38
N ARG A 113 -9.09 15.54 -0.31
CA ARG A 113 -7.62 15.37 -0.37
C ARG A 113 -7.20 14.14 -1.17
N PHE A 114 -8.02 13.10 -1.22
CA PHE A 114 -7.75 11.90 -1.98
C PHE A 114 -7.91 12.15 -3.47
N GLU A 115 -8.97 12.82 -3.91
CA GLU A 115 -9.14 13.18 -5.33
C GLU A 115 -8.00 14.07 -5.82
N ILE A 116 -7.55 15.01 -4.99
CA ILE A 116 -6.39 15.87 -5.29
C ILE A 116 -5.10 15.04 -5.39
N ALA A 117 -4.86 14.13 -4.43
CA ALA A 117 -3.67 13.28 -4.43
C ALA A 117 -3.67 12.31 -5.62
N GLU A 118 -4.82 11.75 -5.95
CA GLU A 118 -5.01 10.85 -7.08
C GLU A 118 -4.79 11.57 -8.41
N THR A 119 -5.36 12.76 -8.58
CA THR A 119 -5.15 13.59 -9.78
C THR A 119 -3.66 13.90 -9.95
N LYS A 120 -3.01 14.33 -8.87
CA LYS A 120 -1.57 14.62 -8.88
C LYS A 120 -0.73 13.40 -9.21
N MET A 121 -1.04 12.24 -8.62
CA MET A 121 -0.36 10.97 -8.93
C MET A 121 -0.48 10.64 -10.42
N ILE A 122 -1.66 10.80 -11.02
CA ILE A 122 -1.86 10.55 -12.45
C ILE A 122 -1.03 11.53 -13.30
N GLU A 123 -0.96 12.81 -12.92
CA GLU A 123 -0.11 13.81 -13.59
C GLU A 123 1.39 13.46 -13.49
N ASP A 124 1.84 13.05 -12.30
CA ASP A 124 3.21 12.62 -12.06
C ASP A 124 3.55 11.39 -12.92
N VAL A 125 2.65 10.40 -12.96
CA VAL A 125 2.80 9.20 -13.82
C VAL A 125 2.86 9.59 -15.29
N LYS A 126 1.96 10.46 -15.76
CA LYS A 126 1.95 10.92 -17.16
C LYS A 126 3.27 11.61 -17.53
N THR A 127 3.85 12.36 -16.60
CA THR A 127 5.11 13.08 -16.81
C THR A 127 6.30 12.13 -16.82
N GLU A 128 6.37 11.20 -15.85
CA GLU A 128 7.46 10.24 -15.69
C GLU A 128 7.50 9.21 -16.83
N ALA A 129 6.34 8.67 -17.21
CA ALA A 129 6.20 7.64 -18.24
C ALA A 129 6.07 8.21 -19.67
N GLY A 130 6.18 9.53 -19.86
CA GLY A 130 6.16 10.16 -21.18
C GLY A 130 4.83 9.97 -21.94
N PHE A 131 3.71 10.23 -21.28
CA PHE A 131 2.37 10.10 -21.86
C PHE A 131 2.18 10.98 -23.11
N LYS A 132 1.74 10.37 -24.21
CA LYS A 132 1.37 11.06 -25.46
C LYS A 132 -0.01 10.61 -25.89
N GLU A 133 -0.89 11.55 -26.18
CA GLU A 133 -2.24 11.23 -26.69
C GLU A 133 -2.49 11.86 -28.05
N ASP A 134 -3.36 11.23 -28.84
CA ASP A 134 -3.93 11.80 -30.05
C ASP A 134 -5.42 12.13 -29.83
N PRO A 135 -5.76 13.41 -29.56
CA PRO A 135 -7.13 13.83 -29.36
C PRO A 135 -8.05 13.58 -30.56
N LEU A 136 -7.48 13.46 -31.78
CA LEU A 136 -8.26 13.21 -32.98
C LEU A 136 -8.85 11.80 -32.97
N MET A 137 -8.13 10.81 -32.41
CA MET A 137 -8.61 9.44 -32.31
C MET A 137 -9.80 9.35 -31.37
N LEU A 138 -9.73 10.01 -30.21
CA LEU A 138 -10.87 10.09 -29.29
C LEU A 138 -12.08 10.76 -29.96
N LYS A 139 -11.87 11.87 -30.69
CA LYS A 139 -12.93 12.56 -31.39
C LYS A 139 -13.57 11.70 -32.48
N ARG A 140 -12.78 10.90 -33.21
CA ARG A 140 -13.29 9.93 -34.20
C ARG A 140 -14.18 8.88 -33.53
N PHE A 141 -13.76 8.38 -32.37
CA PHE A 141 -14.56 7.44 -31.59
C PHE A 141 -15.87 8.09 -31.10
N SER A 142 -15.78 9.25 -30.42
CA SER A 142 -16.92 9.88 -29.76
C SER A 142 -17.99 10.36 -30.76
N THR A 143 -17.58 10.86 -31.92
CA THR A 143 -18.52 11.32 -32.97
C THR A 143 -19.22 10.20 -33.73
N ALA A 144 -18.66 8.99 -33.71
CA ALA A 144 -19.28 7.81 -34.32
C ALA A 144 -20.36 7.17 -33.44
N LEU A 145 -20.50 7.59 -32.18
CA LEU A 145 -21.44 7.01 -31.23
C LEU A 145 -22.86 7.54 -31.40
N ASP A 146 -23.82 6.65 -31.13
CA ASP A 146 -25.25 6.95 -31.10
C ASP A 146 -25.87 6.55 -29.75
N GLY A 147 -27.19 6.70 -29.63
CA GLY A 147 -27.92 6.30 -28.42
C GLY A 147 -27.77 4.82 -28.05
N GLY A 148 -27.35 3.97 -29.00
CA GLY A 148 -27.01 2.57 -28.76
C GLY A 148 -25.83 2.39 -27.80
N PHE A 149 -24.99 3.41 -27.61
CA PHE A 149 -23.91 3.40 -26.62
C PHE A 149 -24.43 3.18 -25.18
N TYR A 150 -25.67 3.53 -24.87
CA TYR A 150 -26.27 3.26 -23.56
C TYR A 150 -27.06 1.94 -23.51
N SER A 151 -26.89 1.06 -24.48
CA SER A 151 -27.52 -0.26 -24.49
C SER A 151 -26.61 -1.33 -23.88
N TYR A 152 -27.19 -2.21 -23.06
CA TYR A 152 -26.52 -3.44 -22.60
C TYR A 152 -26.08 -4.36 -23.75
N LYS A 153 -26.70 -4.22 -24.93
CA LYS A 153 -26.38 -5.04 -26.13
C LYS A 153 -25.39 -4.36 -27.07
N TRP A 154 -24.89 -3.17 -26.72
CA TRP A 154 -23.94 -2.44 -27.55
C TRP A 154 -22.74 -3.31 -27.93
N GLN A 155 -22.33 -3.20 -29.19
CA GLN A 155 -21.15 -3.86 -29.71
C GLN A 155 -20.09 -2.82 -30.03
N THR A 156 -18.83 -3.21 -29.89
CA THR A 156 -17.69 -2.37 -30.20
C THR A 156 -17.62 -2.14 -31.71
N PRO A 157 -17.41 -0.89 -32.16
CA PRO A 157 -16.94 -0.65 -33.52
C PRO A 157 -15.56 -1.27 -33.69
N SER A 158 -15.28 -1.79 -34.88
CA SER A 158 -13.96 -2.32 -35.24
C SER A 158 -13.20 -1.23 -35.99
N TYR A 159 -11.98 -0.96 -35.53
CA TYR A 159 -11.06 0.02 -36.13
C TYR A 159 -9.83 -0.69 -36.70
N ASP A 160 -9.20 -0.07 -37.71
CA ASP A 160 -7.96 -0.59 -38.29
C ASP A 160 -6.83 -0.63 -37.25
N GLU A 161 -5.90 -1.58 -37.42
CA GLU A 161 -4.70 -1.68 -36.60
C GLU A 161 -3.84 -0.40 -36.72
N GLY A 162 -3.27 0.04 -35.60
CA GLY A 162 -2.42 1.24 -35.55
C GLY A 162 -3.17 2.56 -35.29
N MET A 163 -4.49 2.52 -35.03
CA MET A 163 -5.21 3.69 -34.50
C MET A 163 -4.92 3.88 -33.01
N VAL A 164 -3.70 4.32 -32.70
CA VAL A 164 -3.20 4.55 -31.33
C VAL A 164 -3.89 5.77 -30.73
N LEU A 165 -4.54 5.57 -29.58
CA LEU A 165 -5.23 6.60 -28.82
C LEU A 165 -4.24 7.35 -27.92
N PHE A 166 -3.38 6.61 -27.23
CA PHE A 166 -2.27 7.15 -26.48
C PHE A 166 -1.14 6.13 -26.27
N GLU A 167 0.02 6.64 -25.90
CA GLU A 167 1.22 5.90 -25.53
C GLU A 167 1.58 6.23 -24.08
N LEU A 168 1.98 5.22 -23.31
CA LEU A 168 2.50 5.36 -21.95
C LEU A 168 3.67 4.39 -21.76
N ASP A 169 4.85 4.89 -21.41
CA ASP A 169 6.09 4.11 -21.25
C ASP A 169 6.42 3.21 -22.46
N GLY A 170 6.29 3.77 -23.67
CA GLY A 170 6.53 3.03 -24.92
C GLY A 170 5.46 1.99 -25.26
N LYS A 171 4.43 1.81 -24.42
CA LYS A 171 3.30 0.93 -24.69
C LYS A 171 2.15 1.70 -25.32
N GLU A 172 1.70 1.21 -26.46
CA GLU A 172 0.59 1.79 -27.22
C GLU A 172 -0.76 1.23 -26.76
N TYR A 173 -1.76 2.11 -26.68
CA TYR A 173 -3.14 1.78 -26.39
C TYR A 173 -4.00 2.28 -27.54
N ASP A 174 -4.67 1.36 -28.23
CA ASP A 174 -5.41 1.64 -29.46
C ASP A 174 -6.92 1.86 -29.20
N LEU A 175 -7.62 2.28 -30.26
CA LEU A 175 -9.07 2.50 -30.22
C LEU A 175 -9.87 1.22 -29.95
N ASN A 176 -9.39 0.06 -30.42
CA ASN A 176 -10.08 -1.21 -30.18
C ASN A 176 -10.04 -1.59 -28.70
N ALA A 177 -8.89 -1.45 -28.04
CA ALA A 177 -8.74 -1.68 -26.61
C ALA A 177 -9.62 -0.72 -25.79
N PHE A 178 -9.74 0.54 -26.20
CA PHE A 178 -10.64 1.49 -25.55
C PHE A 178 -12.13 1.15 -25.78
N ALA A 179 -12.49 0.71 -26.98
CA ALA A 179 -13.86 0.26 -27.28
C ALA A 179 -14.24 -0.95 -26.40
N ASP A 180 -13.34 -1.94 -26.29
CA ASP A 180 -13.54 -3.12 -25.44
C ASP A 180 -13.61 -2.77 -23.95
N TYR A 181 -12.83 -1.77 -23.53
CA TYR A 181 -12.94 -1.20 -22.18
C TYR A 181 -14.34 -0.60 -21.94
N CYS A 182 -14.87 0.18 -22.88
CA CYS A 182 -16.23 0.75 -22.78
C CYS A 182 -17.30 -0.35 -22.74
N LYS A 183 -17.13 -1.44 -23.50
CA LYS A 183 -18.05 -2.59 -23.52
C LYS A 183 -18.05 -3.34 -22.19
N SER A 184 -16.88 -3.49 -21.58
CA SER A 184 -16.71 -4.19 -20.30
C SER A 184 -17.21 -3.36 -19.11
N ASN A 185 -17.08 -2.04 -19.18
CA ASN A 185 -17.48 -1.10 -18.11
C ASN A 185 -18.92 -0.60 -18.25
N VAL A 186 -19.86 -1.54 -18.40
CA VAL A 186 -21.28 -1.22 -18.64
C VAL A 186 -21.86 -0.31 -17.57
N ARG A 187 -21.57 -0.55 -16.28
CA ARG A 187 -22.14 0.24 -15.19
C ARG A 187 -21.74 1.71 -15.26
N GLU A 188 -20.45 1.99 -15.47
CA GLU A 188 -19.97 3.36 -15.58
C GLU A 188 -20.49 4.04 -16.84
N ARG A 189 -20.52 3.32 -17.97
CA ARG A 189 -21.12 3.85 -19.19
C ARG A 189 -22.59 4.24 -19.01
N LEU A 190 -23.38 3.39 -18.37
CA LEU A 190 -24.82 3.65 -18.16
C LEU A 190 -25.12 4.72 -17.12
N LYS A 191 -24.17 5.04 -16.23
CA LYS A 191 -24.28 6.13 -15.24
C LYS A 191 -24.55 7.47 -15.91
N PHE A 192 -24.01 7.67 -17.11
CA PHE A 192 -24.12 8.92 -17.86
C PHE A 192 -25.37 9.05 -18.73
N ASN A 193 -26.15 7.98 -18.91
CA ASN A 193 -27.29 7.92 -19.84
C ASN A 193 -28.32 9.06 -19.61
N LYS A 194 -28.51 9.51 -18.37
CA LYS A 194 -29.46 10.58 -18.03
C LYS A 194 -28.86 11.98 -18.05
N SER A 195 -27.54 12.12 -18.11
CA SER A 195 -26.84 13.38 -17.86
C SER A 195 -25.95 13.85 -19.01
N LYS A 196 -25.50 12.96 -19.90
CA LYS A 196 -24.56 13.27 -20.97
C LYS A 196 -24.98 12.63 -22.29
N ASN A 197 -24.63 13.24 -23.40
CA ASN A 197 -24.77 12.59 -24.70
C ASN A 197 -23.69 11.49 -24.87
N PRO A 198 -23.84 10.56 -25.84
CA PRO A 198 -22.88 9.46 -26.02
C PRO A 198 -21.43 9.91 -26.24
N ALA A 199 -21.22 11.03 -26.94
CA ALA A 199 -19.88 11.55 -27.19
C ALA A 199 -19.21 12.06 -25.90
N GLU A 200 -19.93 12.88 -25.12
CA GLU A 200 -19.48 13.36 -23.80
C GLU A 200 -19.23 12.19 -22.82
N ALA A 201 -20.09 11.17 -22.83
CA ALA A 201 -19.89 9.99 -21.99
C ALA A 201 -18.67 9.17 -22.41
N ALA A 202 -18.34 9.14 -23.70
CA ALA A 202 -17.11 8.51 -24.18
C ALA A 202 -15.86 9.27 -23.75
N GLU A 203 -15.90 10.60 -23.71
CA GLU A 203 -14.80 11.42 -23.18
C GLU A 203 -14.56 11.16 -21.68
N GLU A 204 -15.63 11.02 -20.89
CA GLU A 204 -15.54 10.65 -19.48
C GLU A 204 -15.02 9.22 -19.29
N MET A 205 -15.48 8.30 -20.14
CA MET A 205 -14.98 6.93 -20.15
C MET A 205 -13.49 6.87 -20.50
N TYR A 206 -13.04 7.73 -21.42
CA TYR A 206 -11.63 7.87 -21.78
C TYR A 206 -10.81 8.41 -20.61
N ALA A 207 -11.26 9.47 -19.95
CA ALA A 207 -10.58 10.00 -18.76
C ALA A 207 -10.43 8.92 -17.67
N THR A 208 -11.49 8.13 -17.46
CA THR A 208 -11.47 6.99 -16.53
C THR A 208 -10.50 5.89 -16.99
N TYR A 209 -10.48 5.59 -18.29
CA TYR A 209 -9.59 4.58 -18.88
C TYR A 209 -8.11 4.93 -18.71
N VAL A 210 -7.74 6.18 -19.03
CA VAL A 210 -6.38 6.70 -18.83
C VAL A 210 -6.00 6.65 -17.36
N LYS A 211 -6.90 7.04 -16.47
CA LYS A 211 -6.73 6.95 -15.02
C LYS A 211 -6.44 5.51 -14.57
N ASP A 212 -7.25 4.54 -14.99
CA ASP A 212 -7.07 3.13 -14.64
C ASP A 212 -5.73 2.57 -15.15
N ILE A 213 -5.30 2.98 -16.33
CA ILE A 213 -4.01 2.58 -16.89
C ILE A 213 -2.84 3.21 -16.13
N ALA A 214 -2.93 4.50 -15.81
CA ALA A 214 -1.92 5.18 -14.99
C ALA A 214 -1.81 4.55 -13.59
N MET A 215 -2.93 4.20 -12.96
CA MET A 215 -2.93 3.51 -11.67
C MET A 215 -2.27 2.13 -11.77
N LYS A 216 -2.60 1.32 -12.78
CA LYS A 216 -1.97 0.01 -12.99
C LYS A 216 -0.47 0.12 -13.26
N TYR A 217 -0.06 1.14 -13.99
CA TYR A 217 1.36 1.41 -14.24
C TYR A 217 2.08 1.75 -12.93
N GLU A 218 1.52 2.64 -12.12
CA GLU A 218 2.13 2.98 -10.83
C GLU A 218 2.15 1.76 -9.90
N GLU A 219 1.06 1.00 -9.81
CA GLU A 219 0.98 -0.24 -9.01
C GLU A 219 2.10 -1.22 -9.37
N ALA A 220 2.38 -1.42 -10.66
CA ALA A 220 3.46 -2.28 -11.13
C ALA A 220 4.87 -1.76 -10.77
N ASN A 221 4.99 -0.45 -10.58
CA ASN A 221 6.25 0.23 -10.26
C ASN A 221 6.40 0.60 -8.79
N LEU A 222 5.37 0.42 -7.94
CA LEU A 222 5.39 0.78 -6.53
C LEU A 222 6.59 0.19 -5.78
N GLU A 223 6.84 -1.11 -5.97
CA GLU A 223 7.99 -1.79 -5.35
C GLU A 223 9.32 -1.28 -5.89
N ASN A 224 9.38 -0.75 -7.11
CA ASN A 224 10.61 -0.21 -7.66
C ASN A 224 10.89 1.21 -7.20
N LYS A 225 9.83 2.01 -7.07
CA LYS A 225 9.89 3.43 -6.75
C LYS A 225 9.99 3.69 -5.25
N TYR A 226 9.44 2.81 -4.42
CA TYR A 226 9.42 2.96 -2.97
C TYR A 226 10.10 1.76 -2.31
N SER A 227 11.37 1.94 -1.91
CA SER A 227 12.15 0.91 -1.20
C SER A 227 11.44 0.38 0.03
N ASP A 228 10.77 1.25 0.77
CA ASP A 228 10.11 0.91 2.03
C ASP A 228 8.85 0.07 1.76
N PHE A 229 8.12 0.38 0.68
CA PHE A 229 7.00 -0.43 0.22
C PHE A 229 7.47 -1.81 -0.26
N ARG A 230 8.59 -1.88 -0.99
CA ARG A 230 9.21 -3.16 -1.40
C ARG A 230 9.60 -4.01 -0.20
N SER A 231 10.28 -3.42 0.79
CA SER A 231 10.68 -4.10 2.02
C SER A 231 9.46 -4.64 2.76
N LEU A 232 8.41 -3.83 2.88
CA LEU A 232 7.15 -4.24 3.50
C LEU A 232 6.46 -5.39 2.76
N MET A 233 6.35 -5.31 1.43
CA MET A 233 5.74 -6.37 0.62
C MET A 233 6.55 -7.66 0.68
N ARG A 234 7.87 -7.55 0.73
CA ARG A 234 8.79 -8.68 0.91
C ARG A 234 8.56 -9.36 2.26
N GLU A 235 8.59 -8.62 3.37
CA GLU A 235 8.32 -9.17 4.71
C GLU A 235 6.95 -9.86 4.79
N TYR A 236 5.94 -9.26 4.17
CA TYR A 236 4.60 -9.84 4.11
C TYR A 236 4.56 -11.14 3.29
N SER A 237 5.23 -11.18 2.13
CA SER A 237 5.35 -12.38 1.31
C SER A 237 6.12 -13.50 2.02
N GLU A 238 7.22 -13.16 2.69
CA GLU A 238 8.04 -14.07 3.47
C GLU A 238 7.26 -14.60 4.69
N GLY A 239 6.46 -13.76 5.33
CA GLY A 239 5.56 -14.16 6.41
C GLY A 239 4.44 -15.10 5.97
N ILE A 240 3.83 -14.87 4.80
CA ILE A 240 2.84 -15.80 4.22
C ILE A 240 3.50 -17.11 3.85
N LEU A 241 4.67 -17.07 3.22
CA LEU A 241 5.41 -18.27 2.84
C LEU A 241 5.81 -19.08 4.06
N LEU A 242 6.30 -18.44 5.12
CA LEU A 242 6.61 -19.11 6.37
C LEU A 242 5.36 -19.73 7.02
N PHE A 243 4.23 -19.03 6.98
CA PHE A 243 2.94 -19.57 7.42
C PHE A 243 2.50 -20.78 6.58
N GLU A 244 2.62 -20.73 5.25
CA GLU A 244 2.27 -21.86 4.37
C GLU A 244 3.20 -23.06 4.60
N ILE A 245 4.51 -22.83 4.71
CA ILE A 245 5.50 -23.86 5.01
C ILE A 245 5.22 -24.46 6.39
N THR A 246 5.02 -23.66 7.43
CA THR A 246 4.72 -24.19 8.77
C THR A 246 3.39 -24.93 8.80
N LYS A 247 2.37 -24.46 8.08
CA LYS A 247 1.12 -25.20 7.91
C LYS A 247 1.35 -26.56 7.25
N GLN A 248 2.07 -26.62 6.13
CA GLN A 248 2.36 -27.88 5.43
C GLN A 248 3.23 -28.83 6.25
N GLU A 249 4.31 -28.31 6.84
CA GLU A 249 5.36 -29.13 7.45
C GLU A 249 5.07 -29.51 8.90
N VAL A 250 4.30 -28.69 9.63
CA VAL A 250 4.02 -28.92 11.06
C VAL A 250 2.57 -29.31 11.28
N TRP A 251 1.61 -28.56 10.71
CA TRP A 251 0.20 -28.75 11.03
C TRP A 251 -0.44 -29.88 10.20
N ASP A 252 -0.19 -29.89 8.89
CA ASP A 252 -0.76 -30.89 7.98
C ASP A 252 -0.05 -32.25 8.15
N LYS A 253 1.29 -32.27 8.33
CA LYS A 253 2.02 -33.51 8.66
C LYS A 253 1.65 -34.08 10.02
N ALA A 254 1.57 -33.28 11.09
CA ALA A 254 1.14 -33.78 12.40
C ALA A 254 -0.31 -34.28 12.41
N SER A 255 -1.17 -33.74 11.54
CA SER A 255 -2.53 -34.27 11.36
C SER A 255 -2.55 -35.65 10.68
N GLN A 256 -1.61 -35.91 9.77
CA GLN A 256 -1.46 -37.20 9.07
C GLN A 256 -0.71 -38.26 9.89
N ASP A 257 0.16 -37.85 10.82
CA ASP A 257 0.97 -38.76 11.67
C ASP A 257 0.22 -39.30 12.91
N SER A 258 -1.05 -38.94 13.11
CA SER A 258 -1.85 -39.35 14.27
C SER A 258 -2.37 -40.81 14.25
N LEU A 259 -1.83 -41.66 13.37
CA LEU A 259 -2.17 -43.09 13.24
C LEU A 259 -0.99 -44.06 13.45
N GLY A 260 0.05 -43.65 14.19
CA GLY A 260 1.20 -44.50 14.56
C GLY A 260 1.28 -44.78 16.05
#